data_AF-A0A7S1QK28-F1
#
_entry.id   AF-A0A7S1QK28-F1
#
_cell.length_a   1.000
_cell.length_b   1.000
_cell.length_c   1.000
_cell.angle_alpha   90.00
_cell.angle_beta   90.00
_cell.angle_gamma   90.00
#
_symmetry.space_group_name_H-M   'P 1'
#
loop_
_entity.id
_entity.type
_entity.pdbx_description
1 polymer ?
#
loop_
_entity_poly.entity_id
_entity_poly.type
_entity_poly.pdbx_seq_one_letter_code
_entity_poly.pdbx_strand_id
1 'polypeptide(L)'
;GCSLRRGQSSDMDDGALGEAVKQLVLKNADDEVLTYESHHALDPARQQIMATAFPACEPQKKVIAILASGPNGTKMEHIAVVQDSAAPQLVVGSCQISFEDITPSECVEYCFPEAPSTWVMAQLSLLALETYRGKKFETWRNMLLEPTCEAQFRRMLQIGLVAEIFDPHVFPTPESMKSKYQVTDEKTGKLIELPDPVSALRVWDAEQQAYRSIGTQLKGAPSEAERSSWWADFMKELCEKHGQ
;
A
#
# COMPACT_ATOMS: atom_id res chain seq x y z
N GLY A 1 -22.39 20.28 -19.46
CA GLY A 1 -22.84 20.44 -18.06
C GLY A 1 -23.10 19.07 -17.49
N CYS A 2 -22.17 18.54 -16.70
CA CYS A 2 -22.29 17.21 -16.13
C CYS A 2 -23.10 17.32 -14.82
N SER A 3 -24.35 16.84 -14.86
CA SER A 3 -25.24 16.83 -13.70
C SER A 3 -24.84 15.65 -12.80
N LEU A 4 -24.20 15.97 -11.66
CA LEU A 4 -23.92 15.03 -10.58
C LEU A 4 -25.26 14.57 -9.98
N ARG A 5 -25.71 13.36 -10.32
CA ARG A 5 -26.77 12.69 -9.59
C ARG A 5 -26.24 12.34 -8.21
N ARG A 6 -26.74 13.02 -7.17
CA ARG A 6 -26.67 12.50 -5.79
C ARG A 6 -27.33 11.13 -5.81
N GLY A 7 -26.53 10.08 -5.66
CA GLY A 7 -27.04 8.74 -5.43
C GLY A 7 -27.93 8.77 -4.19
N GLN A 8 -29.15 8.27 -4.34
CA GLN A 8 -29.99 7.95 -3.20
C GLN A 8 -29.21 6.94 -2.35
N SER A 9 -28.86 7.33 -1.13
CA SER A 9 -28.47 6.39 -0.07
C SER A 9 -29.58 5.35 0.00
N SER A 10 -29.30 4.12 -0.45
CA SER A 10 -30.15 3.00 -0.08
C SER A 10 -29.87 2.77 1.39
N ASP A 11 -30.58 3.51 2.24
CA ASP A 11 -30.57 3.29 3.67
C ASP A 11 -30.87 1.80 3.88
N MET A 12 -29.83 1.04 4.24
CA MET A 12 -30.04 -0.31 4.74
C MET A 12 -31.03 -0.18 5.88
N ASP A 13 -32.07 -1.02 5.89
CA ASP A 13 -33.04 -1.07 6.97
C ASP A 13 -32.29 -1.19 8.30
N ASP A 14 -32.23 -0.07 9.01
CA ASP A 14 -31.22 0.29 10.02
C ASP A 14 -31.56 -0.36 11.39
N GLY A 15 -32.20 -1.53 11.33
CA GLY A 15 -32.76 -2.27 12.47
C GLY A 15 -31.69 -2.83 13.40
N ALA A 16 -31.79 -4.12 13.73
CA ALA A 16 -30.88 -4.76 14.70
C ALA A 16 -29.39 -4.64 14.33
N LEU A 17 -29.08 -4.60 13.03
CA LEU A 17 -27.71 -4.46 12.56
C LEU A 17 -27.13 -3.06 12.79
N GLY A 18 -27.91 -2.01 12.50
CA GLY A 18 -27.45 -0.63 12.71
C GLY A 18 -27.13 -0.37 14.18
N GLU A 19 -27.98 -0.87 15.08
CA GLU A 19 -27.73 -0.81 16.52
C GLU A 19 -26.50 -1.64 16.95
N ALA A 20 -26.30 -2.83 16.37
CA ALA A 20 -25.11 -3.63 16.64
C ALA A 20 -23.82 -2.94 16.17
N VAL A 21 -23.84 -2.24 15.02
CA VAL A 21 -22.70 -1.46 14.52
C VAL A 21 -22.38 -0.29 15.45
N LYS A 22 -23.40 0.45 15.92
CA LYS A 22 -23.21 1.58 16.86
C LYS A 22 -22.63 1.17 18.21
N GLN A 23 -22.76 -0.11 18.59
CA GLN A 23 -22.21 -0.66 19.83
C GLN A 23 -20.74 -1.08 19.71
N LEU A 24 -20.16 -1.07 18.50
CA LEU A 24 -18.75 -1.35 18.32
C LEU A 24 -17.88 -0.28 18.99
N VAL A 25 -16.84 -0.71 19.67
CA VAL A 25 -15.82 0.20 20.21
C VAL A 25 -14.81 0.49 19.09
N LEU A 26 -14.92 1.70 18.52
CA LEU A 26 -14.04 2.19 17.47
C LEU A 26 -12.84 2.89 18.12
N LYS A 27 -11.63 2.61 17.66
CA LYS A 27 -10.39 3.14 18.22
C LYS A 27 -9.39 3.50 17.14
N ASN A 28 -8.57 4.53 17.36
CA ASN A 28 -7.39 4.79 16.53
C ASN A 28 -6.16 3.99 17.00
N ALA A 29 -5.02 4.19 16.33
CA ALA A 29 -3.75 3.56 16.66
C ALA A 29 -3.21 3.91 18.07
N ASP A 30 -3.66 5.02 18.66
CA ASP A 30 -3.31 5.46 20.01
C ASP A 30 -4.29 4.95 21.09
N ASP A 31 -5.14 3.96 20.74
CA ASP A 31 -6.19 3.40 21.60
C ASP A 31 -7.30 4.39 22.03
N GLU A 32 -7.35 5.58 21.43
CA GLU A 32 -8.36 6.59 21.72
C GLU A 32 -9.70 6.17 21.12
N VAL A 33 -10.76 6.22 21.92
CA VAL A 33 -12.11 5.87 21.48
C VAL A 33 -12.65 6.95 20.53
N LEU A 34 -13.13 6.50 19.37
CA LEU A 34 -13.72 7.33 18.33
C LEU A 34 -15.25 7.36 18.46
N THR A 35 -15.84 8.46 18.01
CA THR A 35 -17.30 8.65 17.98
C THR A 35 -17.84 8.14 16.64
N TYR A 36 -18.77 7.18 16.69
CA TYR A 36 -19.50 6.72 15.52
C TYR A 36 -20.25 7.88 14.84
N GLU A 37 -20.21 7.95 13.51
CA GLU A 37 -20.97 8.94 12.73
C GLU A 37 -21.99 8.30 11.79
N SER A 38 -21.54 7.34 10.98
CA SER A 38 -22.37 6.69 9.98
C SER A 38 -21.79 5.33 9.60
N HIS A 39 -22.60 4.50 8.95
CA HIS A 39 -22.10 3.31 8.29
C HIS A 39 -22.87 3.06 6.99
N HIS A 40 -22.26 2.31 6.09
CA HIS A 40 -22.85 1.92 4.81
C HIS A 40 -22.24 0.62 4.31
N ALA A 41 -22.91 -0.05 3.38
CA ALA A 41 -22.34 -1.21 2.70
C ALA A 41 -21.08 -0.78 1.93
N LEU A 42 -20.00 -1.54 2.04
CA LEU A 42 -18.76 -1.24 1.33
C LEU A 42 -18.97 -1.36 -0.19
N ASP A 43 -18.40 -0.43 -0.95
CA ASP A 43 -18.42 -0.49 -2.42
C ASP A 43 -17.82 -1.82 -2.92
N PRO A 44 -18.46 -2.55 -3.86
CA PRO A 44 -17.99 -3.85 -4.30
C PRO A 44 -16.57 -3.86 -4.88
N ALA A 45 -16.15 -2.79 -5.57
CA ALA A 45 -14.81 -2.71 -6.11
C ALA A 45 -13.78 -2.50 -4.99
N ARG A 46 -14.09 -1.65 -4.00
CA ARG A 46 -13.27 -1.50 -2.78
C ARG A 46 -13.17 -2.82 -2.00
N GLN A 47 -14.29 -3.53 -1.84
CA GLN A 47 -14.33 -4.83 -1.17
C GLN A 47 -13.43 -5.86 -1.87
N GLN A 48 -13.48 -5.93 -3.21
CA GLN A 48 -12.62 -6.82 -3.98
C GLN A 48 -11.13 -6.52 -3.78
N ILE A 49 -10.74 -5.25 -3.70
CA ILE A 49 -9.35 -4.85 -3.47
C ILE A 49 -8.93 -5.17 -2.02
N MET A 50 -9.77 -4.86 -1.04
CA MET A 50 -9.50 -5.20 0.37
C MET A 50 -9.32 -6.71 0.57
N ALA A 51 -10.10 -7.54 -0.13
CA ALA A 51 -10.00 -8.99 -0.05
C ALA A 51 -8.64 -9.54 -0.48
N THR A 52 -7.82 -8.77 -1.21
CA THR A 52 -6.45 -9.17 -1.60
C THR A 52 -5.49 -9.23 -0.41
N ALA A 53 -5.76 -8.48 0.66
CA ALA A 53 -4.96 -8.44 1.88
C ALA A 53 -5.74 -8.93 3.12
N PHE A 54 -7.07 -8.88 3.07
CA PHE A 54 -7.96 -9.21 4.19
C PHE A 54 -9.01 -10.23 3.75
N PRO A 55 -8.76 -11.55 3.89
CA PRO A 55 -9.71 -12.60 3.47
C PRO A 55 -11.09 -12.53 4.16
N ALA A 56 -11.18 -11.82 5.28
CA ALA A 56 -12.46 -11.51 5.92
C ALA A 56 -13.38 -10.66 5.04
N CYS A 57 -12.84 -9.91 4.07
CA CYS A 57 -13.57 -9.02 3.18
C CYS A 57 -13.96 -9.65 1.82
N GLU A 58 -13.93 -10.98 1.68
CA GLU A 58 -14.32 -11.67 0.44
C GLU A 58 -15.70 -11.21 -0.09
N PRO A 59 -15.91 -11.11 -1.43
CA PRO A 59 -17.14 -10.54 -2.02
C PRO A 59 -18.46 -11.19 -1.59
N GLN A 60 -18.44 -12.44 -1.12
CA GLN A 60 -19.63 -13.16 -0.67
C GLN A 60 -20.07 -12.74 0.74
N LYS A 61 -19.21 -12.05 1.49
CA LYS A 61 -19.48 -11.59 2.86
C LYS A 61 -20.11 -10.21 2.84
N LYS A 62 -20.97 -9.94 3.81
CA LYS A 62 -21.51 -8.61 4.04
C LYS A 62 -20.45 -7.77 4.76
N VAL A 63 -19.94 -6.74 4.09
CA VAL A 63 -18.90 -5.84 4.61
C VAL A 63 -19.47 -4.43 4.73
N ILE A 64 -19.20 -3.79 5.85
CA ILE A 64 -19.71 -2.46 6.20
C ILE A 64 -18.52 -1.53 6.43
N ALA A 65 -18.57 -0.36 5.81
CA ALA A 65 -17.70 0.77 6.13
C ALA A 65 -18.36 1.61 7.22
N ILE A 66 -17.62 1.94 8.26
CA ILE A 66 -18.08 2.70 9.44
C ILE A 66 -17.22 3.95 9.55
N LEU A 67 -17.83 5.12 9.36
CA LEU A 67 -17.16 6.40 9.54
C LEU A 67 -17.25 6.82 11.00
N ALA A 68 -16.11 7.22 11.56
CA ALA A 68 -15.98 7.71 12.92
C ALA A 68 -15.14 8.99 12.96
N SER A 69 -15.33 9.78 14.02
CA SER A 69 -14.51 10.95 14.32
C SER A 69 -13.75 10.82 15.64
N GLY A 70 -12.50 11.28 15.62
CA GLY A 70 -11.70 11.47 16.83
C GLY A 70 -12.03 12.79 17.54
N PRO A 71 -11.50 13.00 18.76
CA PRO A 71 -11.73 14.21 19.56
C PRO A 71 -11.35 15.51 18.86
N ASN A 72 -10.37 15.46 17.95
CA ASN A 72 -9.88 16.60 17.19
C ASN A 72 -10.59 16.80 15.84
N GLY A 73 -11.69 16.09 15.59
CA GLY A 73 -12.44 16.14 14.32
C GLY A 73 -11.80 15.32 13.19
N THR A 74 -10.70 14.61 13.45
CA THR A 74 -10.09 13.68 12.50
C THR A 74 -11.08 12.59 12.11
N LYS A 75 -11.20 12.29 10.82
CA LYS A 75 -12.09 11.24 10.31
C LYS A 75 -11.31 9.94 10.09
N MET A 76 -11.92 8.82 10.45
CA MET A 76 -11.38 7.48 10.22
C MET A 76 -12.51 6.56 9.74
N GLU A 77 -12.18 5.65 8.83
CA GLU A 77 -13.11 4.63 8.35
C GLU A 77 -12.68 3.25 8.85
N HIS A 78 -13.51 2.60 9.65
CA HIS A 78 -13.36 1.22 10.04
C HIS A 78 -14.11 0.30 9.10
N ILE A 79 -13.61 -0.93 8.94
CA ILE A 79 -14.30 -1.98 8.20
C ILE A 79 -14.79 -3.04 9.17
N ALA A 80 -16.06 -3.42 9.05
CA ALA A 80 -16.64 -4.52 9.79
C ALA A 80 -17.21 -5.59 8.85
N VAL A 81 -17.07 -6.84 9.24
CA VAL A 81 -17.70 -7.99 8.58
C VAL A 81 -18.89 -8.45 9.39
N VAL A 82 -20.00 -8.75 8.71
CA VAL A 82 -21.21 -9.28 9.32
C VAL A 82 -21.35 -10.74 8.90
N GLN A 83 -21.30 -11.63 9.88
CA GLN A 83 -21.48 -13.07 9.67
C GLN A 83 -22.86 -13.48 10.19
N ASP A 84 -23.79 -13.80 9.28
CA ASP A 84 -25.13 -14.31 9.60
C ASP A 84 -25.81 -13.58 10.78
N SER A 85 -26.11 -14.31 11.87
CA SER A 85 -26.77 -13.80 13.08
C SER A 85 -25.78 -13.35 14.17
N ALA A 86 -24.49 -13.27 13.87
CA ALA A 86 -23.47 -12.80 14.81
C ALA A 86 -23.36 -11.28 14.81
N ALA A 87 -22.85 -10.73 15.91
CA ALA A 87 -22.49 -9.32 15.99
C ALA A 87 -21.41 -8.97 14.93
N PRO A 88 -21.45 -7.77 14.34
CA PRO A 88 -20.39 -7.31 13.44
C PRO A 88 -19.02 -7.39 14.10
N GLN A 89 -17.99 -7.73 13.33
CA GLN A 89 -16.62 -7.80 13.81
C GLN A 89 -15.74 -6.82 13.03
N LEU A 90 -14.98 -5.99 13.73
CA LEU A 90 -14.00 -5.10 13.10
C LEU A 90 -12.89 -5.93 12.45
N VAL A 91 -12.52 -5.54 11.24
CA VAL A 91 -11.35 -6.06 10.54
C VAL A 91 -10.16 -5.19 10.92
N VAL A 92 -9.13 -5.83 11.48
CA VAL A 92 -7.87 -5.20 11.88
C VAL A 92 -6.74 -5.96 11.22
N GLY A 93 -5.78 -5.23 10.66
CA GLY A 93 -4.51 -5.75 10.14
C GLY A 93 -3.33 -5.25 10.93
N SER A 94 -2.14 -5.68 10.54
CA SER A 94 -0.89 -5.19 11.11
C SER A 94 -0.02 -4.61 10.00
N CYS A 95 0.45 -3.38 10.19
CA CYS A 95 1.34 -2.73 9.25
C CYS A 95 2.63 -3.55 9.08
N GLN A 96 2.98 -3.96 7.86
CA GLN A 96 4.14 -4.83 7.58
C GLN A 96 5.49 -4.23 7.97
N ILE A 97 5.58 -2.90 8.15
CA ILE A 97 6.81 -2.21 8.54
C ILE A 97 6.79 -1.80 10.01
N SER A 98 5.70 -1.16 10.50
CA SER A 98 5.64 -0.68 11.89
C SER A 98 5.08 -1.69 12.89
N PHE A 99 4.41 -2.75 12.39
CA PHE A 99 3.67 -3.75 13.17
C PHE A 99 2.50 -3.21 14.00
N GLU A 100 2.15 -1.94 13.84
CA GLU A 100 0.99 -1.31 14.47
C GLU A 100 -0.32 -1.83 13.85
N ASP A 101 -1.37 -1.87 14.66
CA ASP A 101 -2.71 -2.20 14.22
C ASP A 101 -3.24 -1.12 13.29
N ILE A 102 -3.83 -1.53 12.17
CA ILE A 102 -4.39 -0.64 11.15
C ILE A 102 -5.74 -1.17 10.64
N THR A 103 -6.65 -0.27 10.29
CA THR A 103 -7.89 -0.65 9.57
C THR A 103 -7.59 -0.83 8.07
N PRO A 104 -8.32 -1.70 7.34
CA PRO A 104 -8.13 -1.86 5.89
C PRO A 104 -8.19 -0.54 5.10
N SER A 105 -8.94 0.46 5.56
CA SER A 105 -9.02 1.76 4.88
C SER A 105 -7.76 2.63 5.03
N GLU A 106 -6.89 2.34 6.01
CA GLU A 106 -5.58 3.01 6.16
C GLU A 106 -4.48 2.37 5.30
N CYS A 107 -4.75 1.18 4.75
CA CYS A 107 -3.82 0.45 3.93
C CYS A 107 -3.63 1.11 2.56
N VAL A 108 -2.39 1.08 2.07
CA VAL A 108 -2.05 1.59 0.73
C VAL A 108 -2.49 0.58 -0.33
N GLU A 109 -3.11 1.08 -1.38
CA GLU A 109 -3.39 0.33 -2.60
C GLU A 109 -2.36 0.66 -3.67
N TYR A 110 -1.99 -0.35 -4.46
CA TYR A 110 -0.99 -0.22 -5.51
C TYR A 110 -1.36 -1.03 -6.77
N CYS A 111 -0.73 -0.68 -7.89
CA CYS A 111 -0.79 -1.48 -9.11
C CYS A 111 0.55 -1.45 -9.86
N PHE A 112 0.78 -2.48 -10.67
CA PHE A 112 1.99 -2.62 -11.48
C PHE A 112 1.78 -2.11 -12.92
N PRO A 113 2.87 -1.72 -13.62
CA PRO A 113 2.80 -1.23 -14.99
C PRO A 113 2.08 -2.20 -15.96
N GLU A 114 2.22 -3.50 -15.74
CA GLU A 114 1.59 -4.55 -16.55
C GLU A 114 0.07 -4.63 -16.40
N ALA A 115 -0.46 -4.14 -15.27
CA ALA A 115 -1.89 -4.14 -14.98
C ALA A 115 -2.30 -2.88 -14.21
N PRO A 116 -2.27 -1.70 -14.87
CA PRO A 116 -2.48 -0.41 -14.21
C PRO A 116 -3.90 -0.22 -13.64
N SER A 117 -4.85 -1.08 -14.04
CA SER A 117 -6.23 -1.10 -13.54
C SER A 117 -6.49 -2.20 -12.51
N THR A 118 -5.50 -3.04 -12.19
CA THR A 118 -5.62 -4.10 -11.18
C THR A 118 -5.00 -3.62 -9.89
N TRP A 119 -5.83 -3.04 -9.04
CA TRP A 119 -5.42 -2.59 -7.72
C TRP A 119 -5.39 -3.76 -6.75
N VAL A 120 -4.35 -3.78 -5.92
CA VAL A 120 -4.18 -4.71 -4.80
C VAL A 120 -3.81 -3.90 -3.56
N MET A 121 -4.00 -4.48 -2.39
CA MET A 121 -3.78 -3.80 -1.12
C MET A 121 -2.51 -4.33 -0.45
N ALA A 122 -1.65 -3.42 0.01
CA ALA A 122 -0.57 -3.73 0.91
C ALA A 122 -1.01 -3.40 2.33
N GLN A 123 -0.78 -4.29 3.30
CA GLN A 123 -0.99 -3.97 4.73
C GLN A 123 0.10 -3.02 5.22
N LEU A 124 0.05 -1.79 4.73
CA LEU A 124 1.07 -0.76 4.93
C LEU A 124 0.37 0.56 5.18
N SER A 125 0.65 1.20 6.31
CA SER A 125 0.15 2.54 6.60
C SER A 125 0.86 3.60 5.76
N LEU A 126 0.20 4.73 5.53
CA LEU A 126 0.80 5.87 4.82
C LEU A 126 2.07 6.38 5.53
N LEU A 127 2.09 6.43 6.86
CA LEU A 127 3.25 6.89 7.64
C LEU A 127 4.46 5.98 7.43
N ALA A 128 4.25 4.66 7.45
CA ALA A 128 5.29 3.68 7.17
C ALA A 128 5.80 3.79 5.73
N LEU A 129 4.91 3.98 4.76
CA LEU A 129 5.26 4.23 3.37
C LEU A 129 6.12 5.49 3.20
N GLU A 130 5.74 6.61 3.82
CA GLU A 130 6.50 7.86 3.72
C GLU A 130 7.89 7.76 4.36
N THR A 131 8.00 7.00 5.46
CA THR A 131 9.29 6.67 6.08
C THR A 131 10.15 5.82 5.15
N TYR A 132 9.56 4.79 4.53
CA TYR A 132 10.22 3.94 3.55
C TYR A 132 10.74 4.77 2.36
N ARG A 133 9.87 5.60 1.76
CA ARG A 133 10.21 6.51 0.64
C ARG A 133 11.34 7.47 0.99
N GLY A 134 11.38 7.93 2.24
CA GLY A 134 12.41 8.83 2.75
C GLY A 134 13.80 8.20 2.85
N LYS A 135 13.88 6.89 3.11
CA LYS A 135 15.16 6.21 3.43
C LYS A 135 15.68 5.29 2.33
N LYS A 136 14.80 4.72 1.48
CA LYS A 136 15.18 3.65 0.56
C LYS A 136 16.24 4.08 -0.46
N PHE A 137 16.11 5.27 -1.04
CA PHE A 137 17.06 5.77 -2.04
C PHE A 137 18.45 6.00 -1.44
N GLU A 138 18.50 6.69 -0.30
CA GLU A 138 19.76 6.92 0.43
C GLU A 138 20.42 5.59 0.84
N THR A 139 19.62 4.65 1.35
CA THR A 139 20.11 3.31 1.72
C THR A 139 20.72 2.60 0.51
N TRP A 140 20.02 2.58 -0.63
CA TRP A 140 20.52 2.00 -1.87
C TRP A 140 21.82 2.67 -2.34
N ARG A 141 21.88 4.01 -2.31
CA ARG A 141 23.08 4.78 -2.68
C ARG A 141 24.25 4.43 -1.78
N ASN A 142 24.04 4.38 -0.46
CA ASN A 142 25.07 4.05 0.52
C ASN A 142 25.59 2.62 0.34
N MET A 143 24.73 1.66 -0.01
CA MET A 143 25.15 0.28 -0.29
C MET A 143 26.06 0.16 -1.53
N LEU A 144 25.93 1.06 -2.52
CA LEU A 144 26.84 1.14 -3.67
C LEU A 144 28.14 1.88 -3.32
N LEU A 145 28.05 2.93 -2.50
CA LEU A 145 29.22 3.68 -2.03
C LEU A 145 30.07 2.87 -1.05
N GLU A 146 29.46 2.06 -0.20
CA GLU A 146 30.10 1.31 0.88
C GLU A 146 29.68 -0.18 0.81
N PRO A 147 30.06 -0.90 -0.26
CA PRO A 147 29.65 -2.28 -0.43
C PRO A 147 30.31 -3.18 0.61
N THR A 148 29.53 -4.08 1.21
CA THR A 148 30.05 -5.05 2.18
C THR A 148 30.70 -6.27 1.52
N CYS A 149 30.33 -6.58 0.27
CA CYS A 149 30.99 -7.59 -0.55
C CYS A 149 30.81 -7.34 -2.06
N GLU A 150 31.78 -7.80 -2.85
CA GLU A 150 31.79 -7.64 -4.32
C GLU A 150 30.57 -8.26 -5.01
N ALA A 151 30.10 -9.42 -4.53
CA ALA A 151 28.94 -10.09 -5.09
C ALA A 151 27.64 -9.31 -4.87
N GLN A 152 27.49 -8.60 -3.75
CA GLN A 152 26.36 -7.69 -3.53
C GLN A 152 26.48 -6.45 -4.41
N PHE A 153 27.67 -5.84 -4.45
CA PHE A 153 27.94 -4.65 -5.27
C PHE A 153 27.60 -4.87 -6.74
N ARG A 154 28.11 -5.97 -7.34
CA ARG A 154 27.83 -6.33 -8.74
C ARG A 154 26.33 -6.51 -9.01
N ARG A 155 25.60 -7.17 -8.09
CA ARG A 155 24.14 -7.36 -8.25
C ARG A 155 23.40 -6.02 -8.22
N MET A 156 23.79 -5.10 -7.34
CA MET A 156 23.19 -3.77 -7.27
C MET A 156 23.49 -2.93 -8.53
N LEU A 157 24.70 -3.03 -9.07
CA LEU A 157 25.03 -2.38 -10.35
C LEU A 157 24.22 -2.94 -11.52
N GLN A 158 23.99 -4.25 -11.55
CA GLN A 158 23.16 -4.91 -12.57
C GLN A 158 21.69 -4.50 -12.50
N ILE A 159 21.18 -4.25 -11.29
CA ILE A 159 19.85 -3.68 -11.08
C ILE A 159 19.77 -2.26 -11.64
N GLY A 160 20.83 -1.48 -11.45
CA GLY A 160 20.92 -0.08 -11.90
C GLY A 160 20.25 0.89 -10.93
N LEU A 161 19.84 2.04 -11.46
CA LEU A 161 19.25 3.12 -10.68
C LEU A 161 17.88 2.74 -10.12
N VAL A 162 17.76 2.83 -8.80
CA VAL A 162 16.49 2.69 -8.09
C VAL A 162 15.91 4.09 -7.85
N ALA A 163 14.87 4.47 -8.59
CA ALA A 163 14.22 5.78 -8.41
C ALA A 163 12.75 5.69 -7.97
N GLU A 164 12.14 4.51 -8.11
CA GLU A 164 10.74 4.25 -7.79
C GLU A 164 10.63 3.24 -6.64
N ILE A 165 9.48 3.27 -5.97
CA ILE A 165 9.16 2.33 -4.90
C ILE A 165 9.06 0.92 -5.48
N PHE A 166 9.87 0.03 -4.92
CA PHE A 166 9.75 -1.40 -5.10
C PHE A 166 10.11 -2.07 -3.79
N ASP A 167 9.40 -3.13 -3.41
CA ASP A 167 9.80 -4.03 -2.34
C ASP A 167 8.95 -5.30 -2.45
N PRO A 168 9.51 -6.46 -2.83
CA PRO A 168 8.70 -7.66 -3.08
C PRO A 168 8.01 -8.22 -1.83
N HIS A 169 8.46 -7.83 -0.62
CA HIS A 169 7.82 -8.25 0.62
C HIS A 169 6.63 -7.37 0.98
N VAL A 170 6.68 -6.07 0.64
CA VAL A 170 5.62 -5.10 0.93
C VAL A 170 4.61 -5.02 -0.23
N PHE A 171 5.12 -5.11 -1.46
CA PHE A 171 4.36 -5.06 -2.71
C PHE A 171 4.58 -6.36 -3.48
N PRO A 172 3.99 -7.48 -3.04
CA PRO A 172 4.16 -8.75 -3.72
C PRO A 172 3.63 -8.69 -5.15
N THR A 173 4.45 -9.16 -6.10
CA THR A 173 4.05 -9.39 -7.49
C THR A 173 3.04 -10.55 -7.55
N PRO A 174 1.88 -10.38 -8.23
CA PRO A 174 0.92 -11.46 -8.43
C PRO A 174 1.54 -12.69 -9.07
N GLU A 175 1.06 -13.89 -8.70
CA GLU A 175 1.59 -15.17 -9.20
C GLU A 175 1.62 -15.23 -10.74
N SER A 176 0.61 -14.67 -11.39
CA SER A 176 0.50 -14.60 -12.85
C SER A 176 1.58 -13.74 -13.52
N MET A 177 2.32 -12.94 -12.75
CA MET A 177 3.33 -12.00 -13.23
C MET A 177 4.76 -12.36 -12.77
N LYS A 178 4.92 -13.24 -11.76
CA LYS A 178 6.23 -13.58 -11.19
C LYS A 178 7.26 -14.00 -12.24
N SER A 179 6.86 -14.76 -13.26
CA SER A 179 7.78 -15.23 -14.31
C SER A 179 8.41 -14.10 -15.14
N LYS A 180 7.84 -12.89 -15.14
CA LYS A 180 8.43 -11.72 -15.82
C LYS A 180 9.55 -11.07 -15.00
N TYR A 181 9.46 -11.20 -13.69
CA TYR A 181 10.38 -10.59 -12.72
C TYR A 181 11.28 -11.61 -12.05
N GLN A 182 11.33 -12.83 -12.58
CA GLN A 182 12.19 -13.89 -12.11
C GLN A 182 13.07 -14.41 -13.23
N VAL A 183 14.38 -14.31 -13.05
CA VAL A 183 15.38 -14.81 -13.99
C VAL A 183 16.16 -15.91 -13.31
N THR A 184 16.32 -17.06 -13.96
CA THR A 184 17.21 -18.11 -13.45
C THR A 184 18.63 -17.79 -13.91
N ASP A 185 19.56 -17.68 -12.96
CA ASP A 185 20.98 -17.58 -13.24
C ASP A 185 21.46 -18.90 -13.88
N GLU A 186 21.83 -18.87 -15.15
CA GLU A 186 22.26 -20.05 -15.90
C GLU A 186 23.49 -20.76 -15.30
N LYS A 187 24.35 -20.02 -14.58
CA LYS A 187 25.57 -20.58 -13.97
C LYS A 187 25.29 -21.25 -12.63
N THR A 188 24.40 -20.67 -11.83
CA THR A 188 24.15 -21.12 -10.47
C THR A 188 22.84 -21.89 -10.31
N GLY A 189 21.95 -21.83 -11.31
CA GLY A 189 20.59 -22.34 -11.24
C GLY A 189 19.68 -21.57 -10.26
N LYS A 190 20.16 -20.47 -9.68
CA LYS A 190 19.40 -19.71 -8.67
C LYS A 190 18.41 -18.76 -9.32
N LEU A 191 17.23 -18.67 -8.74
CA LEU A 191 16.22 -17.68 -9.11
C LEU A 191 16.64 -16.30 -8.59
N ILE A 192 16.69 -15.32 -9.48
CA ILE A 192 16.94 -13.91 -9.20
C ILE A 192 15.61 -13.18 -9.39
N GLU A 193 15.15 -12.51 -8.34
CA GLU A 193 14.02 -11.60 -8.42
C GLU A 193 14.50 -10.22 -8.85
N LEU A 194 13.98 -9.76 -9.99
CA LEU A 194 14.20 -8.41 -10.49
C LEU A 194 13.27 -7.45 -9.74
N PRO A 195 13.71 -6.21 -9.47
CA PRO A 195 12.83 -5.18 -8.94
C PRO A 195 11.61 -4.97 -9.84
N ASP A 196 10.43 -5.01 -9.22
CA ASP A 196 9.14 -4.72 -9.85
C ASP A 196 8.60 -3.40 -9.24
N PRO A 197 8.83 -2.25 -9.90
CA PRO A 197 8.42 -0.96 -9.37
C PRO A 197 6.91 -0.78 -9.47
N VAL A 198 6.31 -0.23 -8.41
CA VAL A 198 4.89 0.11 -8.42
C VAL A 198 4.63 1.29 -9.36
N SER A 199 3.62 1.17 -10.24
CA SER A 199 3.26 2.21 -11.21
C SER A 199 2.41 3.31 -10.61
N ALA A 200 1.55 2.97 -9.66
CA ALA A 200 0.69 3.91 -8.96
C ALA A 200 0.41 3.46 -7.53
N LEU A 201 0.20 4.45 -6.66
CA LEU A 201 -0.17 4.26 -5.27
C LEU A 201 -1.35 5.18 -4.92
N ARG A 202 -2.22 4.71 -4.04
CA ARG A 202 -3.30 5.52 -3.47
C ARG A 202 -3.68 5.04 -2.08
N VAL A 203 -4.34 5.89 -1.32
CA VAL A 203 -4.89 5.57 0.00
C VAL A 203 -6.29 6.17 0.12
N TRP A 204 -7.17 5.53 0.87
CA TRP A 204 -8.49 6.07 1.15
C TRP A 204 -8.39 7.25 2.12
N ASP A 205 -8.99 8.37 1.76
CA ASP A 205 -9.17 9.54 2.61
C ASP A 205 -10.58 9.50 3.18
N ALA A 206 -10.71 9.17 4.47
CA ALA A 206 -12.00 9.01 5.13
C ALA A 206 -12.78 10.33 5.24
N GLU A 207 -12.10 11.47 5.27
CA GLU A 207 -12.74 12.79 5.33
C GLU A 207 -13.38 13.14 3.98
N GLN A 208 -12.66 12.90 2.90
CA GLN A 208 -13.15 13.16 1.53
C GLN A 208 -14.01 12.03 0.97
N GLN A 209 -14.01 10.87 1.64
CA GLN A 209 -14.58 9.62 1.16
C GLN A 209 -14.14 9.31 -0.28
N ALA A 210 -12.84 9.46 -0.53
CA ALA A 210 -12.25 9.31 -1.85
C ALA A 210 -10.80 8.81 -1.75
N TYR A 211 -10.31 8.22 -2.83
CA TYR A 211 -8.88 7.88 -2.91
C TYR A 211 -8.03 9.10 -3.21
N ARG A 212 -6.94 9.25 -2.47
CA ARG A 212 -5.87 10.21 -2.74
C ARG A 212 -4.68 9.49 -3.33
N SER A 213 -4.22 9.95 -4.49
CA SER A 213 -3.00 9.44 -5.13
C SER A 213 -1.74 9.77 -4.32
N ILE A 214 -0.77 8.85 -4.35
CA ILE A 214 0.53 8.99 -3.71
C ILE A 214 1.61 8.87 -4.80
N GLY A 215 2.65 9.69 -4.71
CA GLY A 215 3.77 9.62 -5.65
C GLY A 215 4.58 8.32 -5.48
N THR A 216 4.97 7.70 -6.58
CA THR A 216 5.76 6.45 -6.57
C THR A 216 7.27 6.69 -6.50
N GLN A 217 7.73 7.92 -6.74
CA GLN A 217 9.14 8.28 -6.69
C GLN A 217 9.68 8.26 -5.25
N LEU A 218 10.88 7.73 -5.07
CA LEU A 218 11.62 7.77 -3.80
C LEU A 218 12.14 9.19 -3.54
N LYS A 219 12.16 9.61 -2.27
CA LYS A 219 12.69 10.93 -1.91
C LYS A 219 14.20 10.98 -2.14
N GLY A 220 14.66 12.04 -2.79
CA GLY A 220 16.07 12.23 -3.15
C GLY A 220 16.52 11.53 -4.44
N ALA A 221 15.69 10.69 -5.04
CA ALA A 221 15.98 10.10 -6.34
C ALA A 221 15.88 11.15 -7.47
N PRO A 222 16.70 11.04 -8.54
CA PRO A 222 16.59 11.95 -9.68
C PRO A 222 15.23 11.83 -10.36
N SER A 223 14.75 12.94 -10.92
CA SER A 223 13.55 12.93 -11.78
C SER A 223 13.82 12.15 -13.07
N GLU A 224 12.75 11.75 -13.77
CA GLU A 224 12.85 11.02 -15.05
C GLU A 224 13.81 11.71 -16.04
N ALA A 225 13.73 13.04 -16.14
CA ALA A 225 14.58 13.82 -17.04
C ALA A 225 16.07 13.82 -16.64
N GLU A 226 16.38 13.57 -15.36
CA GLU A 226 17.73 13.63 -14.81
C GLU A 226 18.36 12.24 -14.65
N ARG A 227 17.58 11.15 -14.78
CA ARG A 227 18.04 9.77 -14.50
C ARG A 227 19.34 9.42 -15.23
N SER A 228 19.41 9.71 -16.53
CA SER A 228 20.55 9.35 -17.37
C SER A 228 21.83 10.10 -16.97
N SER A 229 21.75 11.42 -16.76
CA SER A 229 22.92 12.21 -16.36
C SER A 229 23.35 11.90 -14.94
N TRP A 230 22.39 11.78 -14.02
CA TRP A 230 22.65 11.42 -12.63
C TRP A 230 23.35 10.06 -12.52
N TRP A 231 22.84 9.05 -13.24
CA TRP A 231 23.44 7.71 -13.23
C TRP A 231 24.83 7.70 -13.84
N ALA A 232 25.05 8.42 -14.95
CA ALA A 232 26.37 8.53 -15.56
C ALA A 232 27.40 9.18 -14.61
N ASP A 233 27.00 10.21 -13.88
CA ASP A 233 27.88 10.89 -12.92
C ASP A 233 28.11 10.03 -11.66
N PHE A 234 27.08 9.34 -11.17
CA PHE A 234 27.23 8.42 -10.05
C PHE A 234 28.11 7.22 -10.38
N MET A 235 28.06 6.71 -11.62
CA MET A 235 28.98 5.67 -12.07
C MET A 235 30.44 6.14 -12.11
N LYS A 236 30.70 7.41 -12.46
CA LYS A 236 32.06 7.98 -12.36
C LYS A 236 32.53 8.01 -10.90
N GLU A 237 31.67 8.45 -9.99
CA GLU A 237 31.97 8.45 -8.53
C GLU A 237 32.30 7.03 -8.04
N LEU A 238 31.54 6.01 -8.47
CA LEU A 238 31.82 4.62 -8.11
C LEU A 238 33.14 4.11 -8.69
N CYS A 239 33.46 4.42 -9.95
CA CYS A 239 34.74 4.06 -10.57
C CYS A 239 35.93 4.73 -9.87
N GLU A 240 35.79 5.99 -9.47
CA GLU A 240 36.83 6.72 -8.71
C GLU A 240 37.06 6.09 -7.33
N LYS A 241 36.00 5.61 -6.67
CA LYS A 241 36.07 5.04 -5.32
C LYS A 241 36.56 3.59 -5.30
N HIS A 242 36.13 2.77 -6.25
CA HIS A 242 36.33 1.31 -6.21
C HIS A 242 37.23 0.77 -7.33
N GLY A 243 37.62 1.60 -8.30
CA GLY A 243 38.35 1.17 -9.50
C GLY A 243 37.42 0.78 -10.66
N GLN A 244 38.03 0.33 -11.76
CA GLN A 244 37.33 -0.10 -12.98
C GLN A 244 36.79 -1.52 -12.89
#